data_AF-A0A7C5PYJ5-F1
#
_entry.id   AF-A0A7C5PYJ5-F1
#
_cell.length_a   1.000
_cell.length_b   1.000
_cell.length_c   1.000
_cell.angle_alpha   90.00
_cell.angle_beta   90.00
_cell.angle_gamma   90.00
#
_symmetry.space_group_name_H-M   'P 1'
#
loop_
_entity.id
_entity.type
_entity.pdbx_description
1 polymer ?
#
loop_
_entity_poly.entity_id
_entity_poly.type
_entity_poly.pdbx_seq_one_letter_code
_entity_poly.pdbx_strand_id
1 'polypeptide(L)'
;MFASGELFAAAGDTINNTAVISYDLGGVPTVTNASSSFTEDRKINFVVTGSNGGSAVPVITGMNNAVMQFLITNTSNDTLDFLVTAVNTSPNPFGLPADSFDPLAGTIRTFVESGITPGYQVFEDTAVFVDE
;
A
#
# COMPACT_ATOMS: atom_id res chain seq x y z
N MET A 1 -2.82 -7.09 -37.56
CA MET A 1 -3.29 -6.14 -36.53
C MET A 1 -2.84 -6.71 -35.20
N PHE A 2 -1.87 -6.09 -34.54
CA PHE A 2 -1.47 -6.48 -33.18
C PHE A 2 -2.47 -5.82 -32.23
N ALA A 3 -3.24 -6.62 -31.50
CA ALA A 3 -4.08 -6.12 -30.41
C ALA A 3 -3.29 -6.28 -29.12
N SER A 4 -2.83 -5.18 -28.54
CA SER A 4 -2.37 -5.16 -27.15
C SER A 4 -3.54 -4.75 -26.27
N GLY A 5 -3.97 -5.64 -25.38
CA GLY A 5 -4.79 -5.29 -24.23
C GLY A 5 -3.89 -5.04 -23.03
N GLU A 6 -4.22 -4.04 -22.22
CA GLU A 6 -3.62 -3.92 -20.89
C GLU A 6 -4.13 -5.11 -20.07
N LEU A 7 -3.22 -6.03 -19.72
CA LEU A 7 -3.48 -7.05 -18.72
C LEU A 7 -2.91 -6.52 -17.41
N PHE A 8 -3.77 -6.24 -16.43
CA PHE A 8 -3.28 -6.04 -15.07
C PHE A 8 -2.73 -7.39 -14.59
N ALA A 9 -1.42 -7.44 -14.35
CA ALA A 9 -0.72 -8.64 -13.94
C ALA A 9 -0.20 -8.47 -12.52
N ALA A 10 -0.46 -9.47 -11.69
CA ALA A 10 0.10 -9.54 -10.35
C ALA A 10 1.58 -9.94 -10.40
N ALA A 11 2.33 -9.62 -9.36
CA ALA A 11 3.68 -10.13 -9.22
C ALA A 11 3.69 -11.67 -9.30
N GLY A 12 4.60 -12.22 -10.10
CA GLY A 12 4.68 -13.65 -10.37
C GLY A 12 3.86 -14.15 -11.56
N ASP A 13 2.99 -13.32 -12.14
CA ASP A 13 2.27 -13.69 -13.36
C ASP A 13 3.24 -13.82 -14.54
N THR A 14 3.00 -14.82 -15.39
CA THR A 14 3.76 -14.97 -16.64
C THR A 14 3.05 -14.25 -17.77
N ILE A 15 3.69 -13.22 -18.30
CA ILE A 15 3.24 -12.51 -19.49
C ILE A 15 3.76 -13.25 -20.72
N ASN A 16 2.86 -13.54 -21.66
CA ASN A 16 3.18 -14.16 -22.93
C ASN A 16 2.86 -13.20 -24.08
N ASN A 17 3.86 -12.89 -24.90
CA ASN A 17 3.67 -12.15 -26.15
C ASN A 17 3.83 -13.10 -27.33
N THR A 18 2.79 -13.21 -28.16
CA THR A 18 2.79 -14.08 -29.35
C THR A 18 2.57 -13.25 -30.60
N ALA A 19 3.55 -13.24 -31.49
CA ALA A 19 3.42 -12.69 -32.82
C ALA A 19 2.89 -13.78 -33.76
N VAL A 20 1.83 -13.46 -34.52
CA VAL A 20 1.24 -14.36 -35.52
C VAL A 20 1.37 -13.72 -36.89
N ILE A 21 1.91 -14.48 -37.85
CA ILE A 21 1.99 -14.09 -39.25
C ILE A 21 1.15 -15.09 -40.06
N SER A 22 0.20 -14.56 -40.81
CA SER A 22 -0.59 -15.32 -41.78
C SER A 22 -0.19 -14.88 -43.19
N TYR A 23 0.08 -15.84 -44.07
CA TYR A 23 0.49 -15.59 -45.45
C TYR A 23 -0.02 -16.67 -46.39
N ASP A 24 -0.09 -16.36 -47.68
CA ASP A 24 -0.48 -17.30 -48.74
C ASP A 24 0.72 -17.57 -49.65
N LEU A 25 0.99 -18.85 -49.93
CA LEU A 25 1.97 -19.26 -50.93
C LEU A 25 1.27 -20.04 -52.04
N GLY A 26 0.86 -19.33 -53.10
CA GLY A 26 0.27 -19.96 -54.28
C GLY A 26 -1.13 -20.54 -54.02
N GLY A 27 -1.94 -19.88 -53.20
CA GLY A 27 -3.30 -20.28 -52.83
C GLY A 27 -3.38 -21.19 -51.60
N VAL A 28 -2.27 -21.42 -50.90
CA VAL A 28 -2.21 -22.19 -49.66
C VAL A 28 -2.02 -21.25 -48.46
N PRO A 29 -3.07 -21.02 -47.65
CA PRO A 29 -2.96 -20.23 -46.43
C PRO A 29 -2.05 -20.95 -45.43
N THR A 30 -1.09 -20.21 -44.90
CA THR A 30 -0.16 -20.67 -43.86
C THR A 30 -0.19 -19.68 -42.69
N VAL A 31 -0.04 -20.21 -41.49
CA VAL A 31 0.06 -19.42 -40.25
C VAL A 31 1.29 -19.88 -39.50
N THR A 32 2.10 -18.93 -39.05
CA THR A 32 3.26 -19.18 -38.20
C THR A 32 3.26 -18.22 -37.02
N ASN A 33 3.89 -18.62 -35.92
CA ASN A 33 3.97 -17.82 -34.72
C ASN A 33 5.34 -17.90 -34.05
N ALA A 34 5.69 -16.83 -33.33
CA ALA A 34 6.80 -16.79 -32.41
C ALA A 34 6.29 -16.25 -31.07
N SER A 35 6.69 -16.87 -29.97
CA SER A 35 6.32 -16.44 -28.62
C SER A 35 7.55 -16.11 -27.79
N SER A 36 7.35 -15.18 -26.87
CA SER A 36 8.29 -14.86 -25.79
C SER A 36 7.51 -14.69 -24.51
N SER A 37 8.13 -15.01 -23.38
CA SER A 37 7.53 -14.83 -22.07
C SER A 37 8.49 -14.22 -21.07
N PHE A 38 7.91 -13.56 -20.08
CA PHE A 38 8.61 -13.08 -18.90
C PHE A 38 7.67 -13.15 -17.70
N THR A 39 8.25 -13.14 -16.51
CA THR A 39 7.50 -13.08 -15.25
C THR A 39 7.46 -11.64 -14.78
N GLU A 40 6.28 -11.15 -14.41
CA GLU A 40 6.11 -9.84 -13.80
C GLU A 40 6.77 -9.84 -12.42
N ASP A 41 7.66 -8.90 -12.18
CA ASP A 41 8.30 -8.73 -10.87
C ASP A 41 7.41 -7.93 -9.93
N ARG A 42 7.73 -7.94 -8.65
CA ARG A 42 7.04 -7.16 -7.64
C ARG A 42 7.43 -5.68 -7.73
N LYS A 43 6.44 -4.85 -8.03
CA LYS A 43 6.50 -3.40 -7.84
C LYS A 43 6.04 -3.08 -6.42
N ILE A 44 6.94 -2.55 -5.59
CA ILE A 44 6.60 -2.02 -4.27
C ILE A 44 6.21 -0.55 -4.40
N ASN A 45 4.96 -0.21 -4.10
CA ASN A 45 4.49 1.16 -4.06
C ASN A 45 3.31 1.32 -3.11
N PHE A 46 3.33 2.36 -2.28
CA PHE A 46 2.25 2.63 -1.33
C PHE A 46 2.18 4.13 -1.03
N VAL A 47 1.05 4.56 -0.48
CA VAL A 47 0.82 5.93 -0.05
C VAL A 47 0.44 5.90 1.43
N VAL A 48 0.95 6.87 2.19
CA VAL A 48 0.53 7.11 3.57
C VAL A 48 -0.10 8.49 3.65
N THR A 49 -1.31 8.57 4.18
CA THR A 49 -2.02 9.84 4.39
C THR A 49 -2.42 9.97 5.85
N GLY A 50 -2.28 11.18 6.42
CA GLY A 50 -2.82 11.46 7.75
C GLY A 50 -4.33 11.62 7.67
N SER A 51 -5.09 10.80 8.39
CA SER A 51 -6.56 10.84 8.36
C SER A 51 -7.11 12.14 8.99
N ASN A 52 -6.34 12.76 9.89
CA ASN A 52 -6.67 14.06 10.50
C ASN A 52 -6.28 15.28 9.63
N GLY A 53 -6.10 15.10 8.32
CA GLY A 53 -5.65 16.17 7.41
C GLY A 53 -4.24 16.69 7.71
N GLY A 54 -3.40 15.89 8.39
CA GLY A 54 -2.06 16.28 8.79
C GLY A 54 -1.98 17.19 10.02
N SER A 55 -3.05 17.30 10.82
CA SER A 55 -3.03 18.07 12.07
C SER A 55 -2.64 17.21 13.28
N ALA A 56 -1.96 17.84 14.24
CA ALA A 56 -1.74 17.27 15.57
C ALA A 56 -3.08 17.04 16.29
N VAL A 57 -3.11 16.04 17.18
CA VAL A 57 -4.27 15.71 18.02
C VAL A 57 -4.12 16.44 19.35
N PRO A 58 -5.04 17.34 19.72
CA PRO A 58 -4.97 18.02 21.00
C PRO A 58 -5.25 17.05 22.15
N VAL A 59 -4.45 17.15 23.21
CA VAL A 59 -4.58 16.32 24.41
C VAL A 59 -4.91 17.18 25.62
N ILE A 60 -5.65 16.60 26.57
CA ILE A 60 -5.89 17.18 27.91
C ILE A 60 -5.55 16.14 28.98
N THR A 61 -5.30 16.60 30.20
CA THR A 61 -5.04 15.71 31.34
C THR A 61 -6.19 14.71 31.54
N GLY A 62 -5.85 13.42 31.61
CA GLY A 62 -6.82 12.34 31.81
C GLY A 62 -7.58 11.92 30.55
N MET A 63 -7.27 12.50 29.38
CA MET A 63 -7.79 12.00 28.11
C MET A 63 -7.23 10.61 27.81
N ASN A 64 -8.12 9.66 27.60
CA ASN A 64 -7.77 8.35 27.07
C ASN A 64 -7.90 8.36 25.55
N ASN A 65 -7.15 7.49 24.87
CA ASN A 65 -7.29 7.22 23.44
C ASN A 65 -7.11 8.45 22.53
N ALA A 66 -6.23 9.38 22.90
CA ALA A 66 -5.77 10.41 21.99
C ALA A 66 -4.84 9.78 20.94
N VAL A 67 -5.39 9.44 19.77
CA VAL A 67 -4.68 8.72 18.71
C VAL A 67 -4.54 9.57 17.46
N MET A 68 -3.35 9.56 16.87
CA MET A 68 -3.14 10.02 15.51
C MET A 68 -3.48 8.89 14.55
N GLN A 69 -4.33 9.17 13.57
CA GLN A 69 -4.73 8.17 12.59
C GLN A 69 -4.04 8.43 11.25
N PHE A 70 -3.53 7.35 10.66
CA PHE A 70 -2.94 7.33 9.32
C PHE A 70 -3.64 6.24 8.52
N LEU A 71 -3.80 6.47 7.22
CA LEU A 71 -4.23 5.48 6.25
C LEU A 71 -3.04 5.12 5.38
N ILE A 72 -2.71 3.83 5.35
CA ILE A 72 -1.79 3.25 4.38
C ILE A 72 -2.64 2.73 3.22
N THR A 73 -2.17 2.91 1.99
CA THR A 73 -2.85 2.38 0.80
C THR A 73 -1.80 1.71 -0.07
N ASN A 74 -1.94 0.40 -0.25
CA ASN A 74 -1.10 -0.34 -1.18
C ASN A 74 -1.50 -0.04 -2.63
N THR A 75 -0.51 0.35 -3.44
CA THR A 75 -0.67 0.62 -4.89
C THR A 75 0.33 -0.19 -5.72
N SER A 76 0.84 -1.26 -5.11
CA SER A 76 1.71 -2.28 -5.69
C SER A 76 0.93 -3.19 -6.63
N ASN A 77 1.64 -4.11 -7.29
CA ASN A 77 1.04 -5.22 -8.02
C ASN A 77 1.03 -6.54 -7.20
N ASP A 78 1.21 -6.44 -5.88
CA ASP A 78 1.19 -7.56 -4.95
C ASP A 78 0.67 -7.08 -3.58
N THR A 79 0.20 -8.00 -2.75
CA THR A 79 -0.17 -7.71 -1.36
C THR A 79 1.09 -7.41 -0.53
N LEU A 80 1.00 -6.46 0.38
CA LEU A 80 2.12 -6.04 1.24
C LEU A 80 1.72 -6.02 2.71
N ASP A 81 2.64 -6.47 3.56
CA ASP A 81 2.52 -6.38 5.00
C ASP A 81 3.40 -5.24 5.51
N PHE A 82 2.84 -4.33 6.31
CA PHE A 82 3.58 -3.21 6.89
C PHE A 82 3.71 -3.34 8.41
N LEU A 83 4.95 -3.38 8.90
CA LEU A 83 5.25 -3.16 10.31
C LEU A 83 5.52 -1.69 10.56
N VAL A 84 4.70 -1.04 11.38
CA VAL A 84 4.79 0.40 11.65
C VAL A 84 5.27 0.65 13.08
N THR A 85 6.23 1.56 13.21
CA THR A 85 6.67 2.09 14.50
C THR A 85 6.55 3.61 14.51
N ALA A 86 6.19 4.17 15.66
CA ALA A 86 6.13 5.60 15.84
C ALA A 86 7.44 6.13 16.43
N VAL A 87 7.90 7.28 15.92
CA VAL A 87 9.10 7.95 16.40
C VAL A 87 8.71 9.35 16.87
N ASN A 88 9.04 9.68 18.11
CA ASN A 88 8.99 11.05 18.61
C ASN A 88 10.22 11.80 18.07
N THR A 89 9.99 12.72 17.13
CA THR A 89 11.06 13.42 16.40
C THR A 89 11.03 14.91 16.70
N SER A 90 12.21 15.53 16.70
CA SER A 90 12.38 16.97 16.74
C SER A 90 13.16 17.41 15.50
N PRO A 91 12.68 18.39 14.71
CA PRO A 91 11.51 19.25 14.95
C PRO A 91 10.16 18.55 14.70
N ASN A 92 9.08 19.09 15.29
CA ASN A 92 7.70 18.60 15.09
C ASN A 92 7.32 18.57 13.59
N PRO A 93 7.02 17.40 12.99
CA PRO A 93 6.67 17.31 11.58
C PRO A 93 5.27 17.87 11.26
N PHE A 94 4.40 18.07 12.26
CA PHE A 94 3.02 18.57 12.10
C PHE A 94 2.88 20.09 12.28
N GLY A 95 4.00 20.82 12.39
CA GLY A 95 4.00 22.28 12.35
C GLY A 95 3.47 22.97 13.62
N LEU A 96 2.69 24.03 13.44
CA LEU A 96 2.15 24.87 14.52
C LEU A 96 0.70 24.47 14.89
N PRO A 97 0.29 24.62 16.16
CA PRO A 97 1.09 25.11 17.29
C PRO A 97 2.19 24.11 17.68
N ALA A 98 3.29 24.62 18.24
CA ALA A 98 4.32 23.76 18.79
C ALA A 98 3.69 22.84 19.84
N ASP A 99 3.93 21.54 19.73
CA ASP A 99 3.49 20.58 20.74
C ASP A 99 4.16 20.90 22.09
N SER A 100 3.41 20.72 23.18
CA SER A 100 3.87 20.88 24.56
C SER A 100 3.92 19.54 25.31
N PHE A 101 3.60 18.45 24.62
CA PHE A 101 3.65 17.09 25.11
C PHE A 101 4.92 16.38 24.63
N ASP A 102 5.64 15.75 25.55
CA ASP A 102 6.76 14.88 25.25
C ASP A 102 6.46 13.49 25.83
N PRO A 103 6.19 12.46 25.00
CA PRO A 103 5.93 11.13 25.49
C PRO A 103 7.17 10.52 26.15
N LEU A 104 6.97 9.79 27.25
CA LEU A 104 8.06 9.04 27.87
C LEU A 104 8.64 8.02 26.88
N ALA A 105 9.96 7.81 26.95
CA ALA A 105 10.63 6.84 26.11
C ALA A 105 9.99 5.45 26.24
N GLY A 106 9.64 4.85 25.10
CA GLY A 106 9.02 3.52 25.04
C GLY A 106 7.52 3.47 25.35
N THR A 107 6.84 4.60 25.55
CA THR A 107 5.39 4.59 25.80
C THR A 107 4.54 4.81 24.56
N ILE A 108 5.15 5.21 23.45
CA ILE A 108 4.45 5.39 22.18
C ILE A 108 4.12 4.02 21.61
N ARG A 109 2.86 3.83 21.20
CA ARG A 109 2.36 2.59 20.61
C ARG A 109 1.70 2.86 19.28
N THR A 110 1.81 1.91 18.37
CA THR A 110 1.09 1.84 17.10
C THR A 110 0.07 0.73 17.19
N PHE A 111 -1.08 0.92 16.56
CA PHE A 111 -2.18 -0.03 16.51
C PHE A 111 -2.70 -0.09 15.08
N VAL A 112 -3.16 -1.27 14.67
CA VAL A 112 -3.77 -1.48 13.36
C VAL A 112 -5.27 -1.55 13.54
N GLU A 113 -5.97 -0.61 12.92
CA GLU A 113 -7.42 -0.52 12.91
C GLU A 113 -8.03 -1.75 12.25
N SER A 114 -8.91 -2.45 12.94
CA SER A 114 -9.55 -3.69 12.44
C SER A 114 -10.63 -3.45 11.37
N GLY A 115 -11.16 -2.22 11.28
CA GLY A 115 -12.25 -1.84 10.39
C GLY A 115 -13.63 -2.34 10.81
N ILE A 116 -13.76 -3.03 11.95
CA ILE A 116 -15.05 -3.50 12.48
C ILE A 116 -15.83 -2.34 13.08
N THR A 117 -15.21 -1.62 14.03
CA THR A 117 -15.78 -0.43 14.67
C THR A 117 -14.91 0.77 14.30
N PRO A 118 -15.45 1.92 13.88
CA PRO A 118 -14.60 3.06 13.51
C PRO A 118 -13.80 3.65 14.68
N GLY A 119 -12.49 3.78 14.50
CA GLY A 119 -11.56 4.46 15.41
C GLY A 119 -10.83 3.48 16.34
N TYR A 120 -9.95 3.95 17.22
CA TYR A 120 -9.19 3.01 18.06
C TYR A 120 -10.07 2.25 19.08
N GLN A 121 -10.06 0.91 19.04
CA GLN A 121 -10.57 0.03 20.10
C GLN A 121 -9.51 -0.94 20.61
N VAL A 122 -9.22 -0.84 21.91
CA VAL A 122 -8.19 -1.63 22.59
C VAL A 122 -8.33 -3.16 22.47
N PHE A 123 -9.55 -3.66 22.25
CA PHE A 123 -9.82 -5.10 22.15
C PHE A 123 -9.98 -5.59 20.71
N GLU A 124 -10.12 -4.68 19.74
CA GLU A 124 -10.29 -5.03 18.32
C GLU A 124 -8.96 -4.82 17.57
N ASP A 125 -8.25 -3.74 17.87
CA ASP A 125 -7.02 -3.32 17.19
C ASP A 125 -5.77 -3.99 17.76
N THR A 126 -5.72 -5.31 17.60
CA THR A 126 -4.67 -6.19 18.16
C THR A 126 -3.67 -6.68 17.13
N ALA A 127 -3.91 -6.40 15.84
CA ALA A 127 -3.00 -6.77 14.77
C ALA A 127 -1.67 -5.98 14.86
N VAL A 128 -0.59 -6.65 14.42
CA VAL A 128 0.77 -6.12 14.46
C VAL A 128 1.20 -5.57 13.10
N PHE A 129 0.68 -6.16 12.03
CA PHE A 129 0.94 -5.76 10.65
C PHE A 129 -0.33 -5.13 10.06
N VAL A 130 -0.12 -4.13 9.21
CA VAL A 130 -1.15 -3.64 8.31
C VAL A 130 -1.08 -4.52 7.08
N ASP A 131 -2.14 -5.30 6.86
CA ASP A 131 -2.24 -6.25 5.76
C ASP A 131 -3.03 -5.58 4.62
N GLU A 132 -2.41 -5.38 3.46
CA GLU A 132 -2.99 -4.69 2.29
C GLU A 132 -2.90 -5.47 0.98
#